data_AF-A0A7Y2EQL7-F1
#
_entry.id   AF-A0A7Y2EQL7-F1
#
_cell.length_a   1.000
_cell.length_b   1.000
_cell.length_c   1.000
_cell.angle_alpha   90.00
_cell.angle_beta   90.00
_cell.angle_gamma   90.00
#
_symmetry.space_group_name_H-M   'P 1'
#
loop_
_entity.id
_entity.type
_entity.pdbx_description
1 polymer ?
#
loop_
_entity_poly.entity_id
_entity_poly.type
_entity_poly.pdbx_seq_one_letter_code
_entity_poly.pdbx_strand_id
1 'polypeptide(L)'
;MQDEQQTTRPARRIHRRRLQRPATASGYRVDTFREVIYRHGGTMGLLALAGLLLPGAWEAFQATTEPALVTPRPYLIGVAAMVVFFIVWSARRPQPVARQVRWVLYLLFISIVEEVAFRLTIPLFLGTSMGWLVANVLSNLVFAGLHYVTLRWKLRNCIVTFLGGMGLSQLLTNGDLTLVIMVHWVGTFLNTPFPPHKKKGEDDQAIEPGMR
;
A
#
# COMPACT_ATOMS: atom_id res chain seq x y z
N MET A 1 33.83 -25.20 39.63
CA MET A 1 33.73 -25.46 38.18
C MET A 1 32.46 -26.24 37.92
N GLN A 2 31.42 -25.56 37.44
CA GLN A 2 30.33 -26.12 36.64
C GLN A 2 29.55 -24.91 36.12
N ASP A 3 29.93 -24.48 34.92
CA ASP A 3 29.31 -23.39 34.18
C ASP A 3 27.89 -23.82 33.75
N GLU A 4 26.88 -23.09 34.22
CA GLU A 4 25.54 -23.12 33.64
C GLU A 4 25.61 -22.52 32.23
N GLN A 5 25.67 -23.40 31.23
CA GLN A 5 25.45 -23.03 29.83
C GLN A 5 24.00 -22.58 29.66
N GLN A 6 23.83 -21.26 29.72
CA GLN A 6 22.64 -20.55 29.30
C GLN A 6 22.41 -20.80 27.80
N THR A 7 21.62 -21.82 27.49
CA THR A 7 21.21 -22.19 26.14
C THR A 7 20.27 -21.10 25.59
N THR A 8 20.88 -20.06 25.02
CA THR A 8 20.17 -19.07 24.21
C THR A 8 19.58 -19.77 23.00
N ARG A 9 18.29 -20.13 23.07
CA ARG A 9 17.53 -20.57 21.90
C ARG A 9 17.70 -19.51 20.80
N PRO A 10 18.25 -19.84 19.63
CA PRO A 10 18.41 -18.84 18.58
C PRO A 10 17.01 -18.37 18.19
N ALA A 11 16.78 -17.07 18.33
CA ALA A 11 15.57 -16.41 17.88
C ALA A 11 15.25 -16.89 16.47
N ARG A 12 14.13 -17.62 16.32
CA ARG A 12 13.63 -18.12 15.03
C ARG A 12 13.75 -16.98 14.02
N ARG A 13 14.63 -17.13 13.03
CA ARG A 13 14.75 -16.21 11.89
C ARG A 13 13.45 -16.21 11.10
N ILE A 14 12.46 -15.44 11.54
CA ILE A 14 11.31 -15.03 10.71
C ILE A 14 11.81 -13.92 9.77
N HIS A 15 12.80 -14.25 8.93
CA HIS A 15 13.43 -13.30 8.00
C HIS A 15 13.01 -13.50 6.54
N ARG A 16 12.03 -14.36 6.28
CA ARG A 16 11.52 -14.58 4.92
C ARG A 16 10.16 -13.90 4.78
N ARG A 17 10.07 -12.92 3.86
CA ARG A 17 8.85 -12.26 3.32
C ARG A 17 8.52 -10.79 3.71
N ARG A 18 9.46 -10.00 4.25
CA ARG A 18 9.25 -8.52 4.28
C ARG A 18 9.61 -7.89 2.94
N LEU A 19 8.73 -7.02 2.44
CA LEU A 19 8.99 -6.19 1.25
C LEU A 19 10.12 -5.18 1.47
N GLN A 20 10.26 -4.75 2.72
CA GLN A 20 11.23 -3.75 3.13
C GLN A 20 12.63 -4.33 3.32
N ARG A 21 13.64 -3.45 3.16
CA ARG A 21 15.04 -3.71 3.48
C ARG A 21 15.24 -3.93 5.00
N PRO A 22 16.39 -4.52 5.40
CA PRO A 22 16.78 -4.60 6.81
C PRO A 22 16.88 -3.22 7.48
N ALA A 23 17.02 -3.25 8.81
CA ALA A 23 17.30 -2.05 9.58
C ALA A 23 18.56 -1.33 9.06
N THR A 24 18.60 0.00 9.21
CA THR A 24 19.84 0.76 8.96
C THR A 24 20.90 0.42 10.01
N ALA A 25 22.13 0.94 9.85
CA ALA A 25 23.17 0.85 10.87
C ALA A 25 22.71 1.43 12.23
N SER A 26 21.85 2.46 12.22
CA SER A 26 21.22 3.04 13.41
C SER A 26 20.04 2.22 13.98
N GLY A 27 19.75 1.04 13.42
CA GLY A 27 18.61 0.21 13.83
C GLY A 27 17.24 0.67 13.31
N TYR A 28 17.16 1.76 12.53
CA TYR A 28 15.90 2.32 12.04
C TYR A 28 15.18 1.38 11.05
N ARG A 29 13.85 1.26 11.22
CA ARG A 29 12.92 0.46 10.40
C ARG A 29 11.62 1.23 10.21
N VAL A 30 10.93 0.97 9.10
CA VAL A 30 9.53 1.40 8.92
C VAL A 30 8.67 0.22 9.32
N ASP A 31 8.22 0.16 10.56
CA ASP A 31 7.49 -1.01 11.04
C ASP A 31 6.28 -0.70 11.90
N THR A 32 5.95 0.58 12.07
CA THR A 32 4.71 1.02 12.70
C THR A 32 3.70 1.57 11.68
N PHE A 33 2.42 1.46 12.01
CA PHE A 33 1.32 1.96 11.19
C PHE A 33 1.44 3.49 10.97
N ARG A 34 1.81 4.21 12.02
CA ARG A 34 2.02 5.66 12.02
C ARG A 34 3.09 6.08 11.02
N GLU A 35 4.23 5.40 10.98
CA GLU A 35 5.30 5.72 10.03
C GLU A 35 4.90 5.43 8.59
N VAL A 36 4.19 4.32 8.35
CA VAL A 36 3.68 3.99 7.02
C VAL A 36 2.73 5.07 6.52
N ILE A 37 1.79 5.53 7.37
CA ILE A 37 0.89 6.63 7.01
C ILE A 37 1.67 7.90 6.73
N TYR A 38 2.51 8.39 7.65
CA TYR A 38 3.14 9.69 7.45
C TYR A 38 4.13 9.72 6.28
N ARG A 39 4.93 8.67 6.12
CA ARG A 39 5.99 8.65 5.12
C ARG A 39 5.50 8.31 3.73
N HIS A 40 4.48 7.45 3.63
CA HIS A 40 4.02 6.93 2.35
C HIS A 40 2.61 7.41 2.05
N GLY A 41 1.64 7.14 2.94
CA GLY A 41 0.27 7.63 2.78
C GLY A 41 0.19 9.16 2.60
N GLY A 42 0.95 9.92 3.40
CA GLY A 42 1.02 11.37 3.30
C GLY A 42 1.64 11.84 1.98
N THR A 43 2.74 11.23 1.55
CA THR A 43 3.38 11.57 0.26
C THR A 43 2.47 11.27 -0.91
N MET A 44 1.84 10.08 -0.96
CA MET A 44 0.94 9.72 -2.06
C MET A 44 -0.33 10.56 -2.05
N GLY A 45 -0.91 10.82 -0.88
CA GLY A 45 -2.07 11.71 -0.75
C GLY A 45 -1.78 13.13 -1.23
N LEU A 46 -0.63 13.70 -0.86
CA LEU A 46 -0.23 15.03 -1.34
C LEU A 46 -0.02 15.07 -2.86
N LEU A 47 0.59 14.03 -3.43
CA LEU A 47 0.76 13.93 -4.89
C LEU A 47 -0.58 13.80 -5.62
N ALA A 48 -1.52 13.01 -5.09
CA ALA A 48 -2.86 12.89 -5.64
C ALA A 48 -3.61 14.22 -5.59
N LEU A 49 -3.59 14.90 -4.44
CA LEU A 49 -4.23 16.20 -4.26
C LEU A 49 -3.61 17.25 -5.19
N ALA A 50 -2.28 17.34 -5.26
CA ALA A 50 -1.60 18.25 -6.17
C ALA A 50 -1.91 17.94 -7.64
N GLY A 51 -1.98 16.65 -7.99
CA GLY A 51 -2.34 16.20 -9.33
C GLY A 51 -3.76 16.57 -9.73
N LEU A 52 -4.72 16.52 -8.81
CA LEU A 52 -6.11 16.94 -9.05
C LEU A 52 -6.27 18.45 -9.28
N LEU A 53 -5.24 19.26 -8.95
CA LEU A 53 -5.22 20.69 -9.27
C LEU A 53 -4.78 20.98 -10.72
N LEU A 54 -4.38 19.96 -11.48
CA LEU A 54 -3.93 20.13 -12.86
C LEU A 54 -5.11 20.32 -13.83
N PRO A 55 -4.93 21.08 -14.93
CA PRO A 55 -5.96 21.24 -15.95
C PRO A 55 -6.39 19.89 -16.53
N GLY A 56 -7.70 19.68 -16.68
CA GLY A 56 -8.25 18.43 -17.23
C GLY A 56 -8.31 17.26 -16.24
N ALA A 57 -7.75 17.40 -15.03
CA ALA A 57 -7.67 16.30 -14.07
C ALA A 57 -9.04 15.89 -13.53
N TRP A 58 -9.93 16.86 -13.29
CA TRP A 58 -11.26 16.59 -12.76
C TRP A 58 -12.17 15.95 -13.80
N GLU A 59 -12.11 16.43 -15.05
CA GLU A 59 -12.81 15.83 -16.19
C GLU A 59 -12.34 14.40 -16.42
N ALA A 60 -11.03 14.14 -16.38
CA ALA A 60 -10.48 12.80 -16.52
C ALA A 60 -10.89 11.90 -15.34
N PHE A 61 -10.90 12.41 -14.11
CA PHE A 61 -11.33 11.66 -12.93
C PHE A 61 -12.81 11.29 -13.03
N GLN A 62 -13.67 12.23 -13.40
CA GLN A 62 -15.10 11.97 -13.61
C GLN A 62 -15.32 10.95 -14.72
N ALA A 63 -14.72 11.14 -15.89
CA ALA A 63 -14.86 10.21 -17.02
C ALA A 63 -14.39 8.79 -16.68
N THR A 64 -13.33 8.66 -15.90
CA THR A 64 -12.77 7.36 -15.50
C THR A 64 -13.43 6.75 -14.26
N THR A 65 -14.40 7.42 -13.63
CA THR A 65 -15.18 6.89 -12.50
C THR A 65 -16.68 6.79 -12.79
N GLU A 66 -17.17 7.50 -13.80
CA GLU A 66 -18.56 7.49 -14.26
C GLU A 66 -19.13 6.09 -14.51
N PRO A 67 -18.40 5.13 -15.14
CA PRO A 67 -18.93 3.77 -15.35
C PRO A 67 -19.39 3.10 -14.06
N ALA A 68 -18.71 3.33 -12.94
CA ALA A 68 -19.08 2.78 -11.63
C ALA A 68 -20.32 3.44 -11.02
N LEU A 69 -20.65 4.66 -11.43
CA LEU A 69 -21.84 5.38 -11.00
C LEU A 69 -23.06 5.01 -11.86
N VAL A 70 -22.86 4.90 -13.18
CA VAL A 70 -23.93 4.63 -14.15
C VAL A 70 -24.29 3.14 -14.17
N THR A 71 -23.30 2.25 -14.11
CA THR A 71 -23.49 0.80 -14.12
C THR A 71 -22.85 0.17 -12.88
N PRO A 72 -23.40 0.39 -11.67
CA PRO A 72 -22.73 0.04 -10.41
C PRO A 72 -22.66 -1.46 -10.12
N ARG A 73 -23.56 -2.27 -10.71
CA ARG A 73 -23.72 -3.70 -10.39
C ARG A 73 -22.41 -4.50 -10.43
N PRO A 74 -21.61 -4.49 -11.53
CA PRO A 74 -20.34 -5.23 -11.57
C PRO A 74 -19.36 -4.80 -10.47
N TYR A 75 -19.26 -3.50 -10.19
CA TYR A 75 -18.38 -2.97 -9.15
C TYR A 75 -18.83 -3.39 -7.75
N LEU A 76 -20.13 -3.32 -7.45
CA LEU A 76 -20.69 -3.77 -6.18
C LEU A 76 -20.47 -5.26 -5.95
N ILE A 77 -20.67 -6.09 -6.98
CA ILE A 77 -20.38 -7.53 -6.92
C ILE A 77 -18.88 -7.76 -6.66
N GLY A 78 -18.01 -7.06 -7.39
CA GLY A 78 -16.56 -7.17 -7.20
C GLY A 78 -16.11 -6.75 -5.81
N VAL A 79 -16.60 -5.61 -5.30
CA VAL A 79 -16.32 -5.14 -3.94
C VAL A 79 -16.84 -6.13 -2.91
N ALA A 80 -18.05 -6.66 -3.06
CA ALA A 80 -18.59 -7.68 -2.16
C ALA A 80 -17.71 -8.93 -2.14
N ALA A 81 -17.28 -9.43 -3.31
CA ALA A 81 -16.38 -10.56 -3.40
C ALA A 81 -15.01 -10.29 -2.74
N MET A 82 -14.46 -9.08 -2.92
CA MET A 82 -13.21 -8.66 -2.29
C MET A 82 -13.35 -8.56 -0.77
N VAL A 83 -14.44 -7.99 -0.26
CA VAL A 83 -14.72 -7.90 1.19
C VAL A 83 -14.86 -9.30 1.79
N VAL A 84 -15.60 -10.21 1.15
CA VAL A 84 -15.68 -11.61 1.56
C VAL A 84 -14.30 -12.25 1.57
N PHE A 85 -13.50 -12.04 0.53
CA PHE A 85 -12.12 -12.53 0.47
C PHE A 85 -11.28 -12.02 1.65
N PHE A 86 -11.32 -10.71 1.96
CA PHE A 86 -10.58 -10.14 3.08
C PHE A 86 -11.05 -10.70 4.41
N ILE A 87 -12.36 -10.79 4.65
CA ILE A 87 -12.93 -11.37 5.88
C ILE A 87 -12.48 -12.81 6.06
N VAL A 88 -12.67 -13.64 5.03
CA VAL A 88 -12.34 -15.07 5.03
C VAL A 88 -10.84 -15.27 5.25
N TRP A 89 -10.00 -14.45 4.63
CA TRP A 89 -8.55 -14.49 4.84
C TRP A 89 -8.17 -14.05 6.27
N SER A 90 -8.74 -12.95 6.75
CA SER A 90 -8.45 -12.32 8.05
C SER A 90 -8.92 -13.13 9.25
N ALA A 91 -10.05 -13.82 9.13
CA ALA A 91 -10.59 -14.69 10.18
C ALA A 91 -9.64 -15.85 10.54
N ARG A 92 -8.74 -16.23 9.63
CA ARG A 92 -7.73 -17.28 9.87
C ARG A 92 -6.44 -16.77 10.50
N ARG A 93 -6.42 -15.53 10.99
CA ARG A 93 -5.20 -14.86 11.46
C ARG A 93 -5.33 -14.42 12.92
N PRO A 94 -4.24 -14.50 13.72
CA PRO A 94 -4.28 -14.22 15.16
C PRO A 94 -4.40 -12.73 15.53
N GLN A 95 -4.40 -11.81 14.55
CA GLN A 95 -4.42 -10.37 14.80
C GLN A 95 -5.83 -9.91 15.20
N PRO A 96 -5.98 -8.94 16.12
CA PRO A 96 -7.28 -8.39 16.49
C PRO A 96 -8.04 -7.84 15.28
N VAL A 97 -9.35 -8.10 15.19
CA VAL A 97 -10.22 -7.69 14.07
C VAL A 97 -10.10 -6.19 13.77
N ALA A 98 -10.17 -5.33 14.80
CA ALA A 98 -10.03 -3.88 14.63
C ALA A 98 -8.69 -3.44 14.01
N ARG A 99 -7.61 -4.19 14.23
CA ARG A 99 -6.30 -3.91 13.61
C ARG A 99 -6.27 -4.35 12.15
N GLN A 100 -6.93 -5.47 11.83
CA GLN A 100 -7.05 -5.95 10.45
C GLN A 100 -7.94 -5.02 9.62
N VAL A 101 -9.10 -4.61 10.15
CA VAL A 101 -10.01 -3.66 9.49
C VAL A 101 -9.30 -2.34 9.20
N ARG A 102 -8.62 -1.74 10.19
CA ARG A 102 -7.85 -0.50 9.97
C ARG A 102 -6.79 -0.65 8.88
N TRP A 103 -6.16 -1.81 8.79
CA TRP A 103 -5.17 -2.08 7.76
C TRP A 103 -5.79 -2.21 6.38
N VAL A 104 -6.88 -2.97 6.24
CA VAL A 104 -7.61 -3.12 4.99
C VAL A 104 -8.15 -1.78 4.47
N LEU A 105 -8.68 -0.94 5.37
CA LEU A 105 -9.13 0.42 5.02
C LEU A 105 -7.97 1.33 4.61
N TYR A 106 -6.83 1.25 5.29
CA TYR A 106 -5.63 1.96 4.88
C TYR A 106 -5.14 1.50 3.48
N LEU A 107 -5.21 0.20 3.19
CA LEU A 107 -4.87 -0.33 1.88
C LEU A 107 -5.84 0.13 0.79
N LEU A 108 -7.12 0.34 1.12
CA LEU A 108 -8.07 0.96 0.18
C LEU A 108 -7.69 2.41 -0.08
N PHE A 109 -7.44 3.18 1.00
CA PHE A 109 -7.02 4.57 0.90
C PHE A 109 -5.76 4.72 0.03
N ILE A 110 -4.72 3.92 0.28
CA ILE A 110 -3.48 4.02 -0.49
C ILE A 110 -3.71 3.65 -1.96
N SER A 111 -4.50 2.62 -2.24
CA SER A 111 -4.83 2.23 -3.62
C SER A 111 -5.60 3.34 -4.36
N ILE A 112 -6.48 4.09 -3.69
CA ILE A 112 -7.15 5.25 -4.30
C ILE A 112 -6.13 6.33 -4.65
N VAL A 113 -5.36 6.83 -3.67
CA VAL A 113 -4.48 7.98 -3.90
C VAL A 113 -3.33 7.64 -4.86
N GLU A 114 -2.83 6.41 -4.84
CA GLU A 114 -1.78 5.99 -5.76
C GLU A 114 -2.27 5.89 -7.20
N GLU A 115 -3.46 5.34 -7.44
CA GLU A 115 -3.97 5.22 -8.82
C GLU A 115 -4.42 6.59 -9.36
N VAL A 116 -5.01 7.45 -8.53
CA VAL A 116 -5.29 8.85 -8.89
C VAL A 116 -3.99 9.57 -9.28
N ALA A 117 -2.94 9.49 -8.45
CA ALA A 117 -1.69 10.18 -8.73
C ALA A 117 -0.98 9.60 -9.97
N PHE A 118 -0.74 8.29 -10.00
CA PHE A 118 0.24 7.68 -10.91
C PHE A 118 -0.35 7.08 -12.17
N ARG A 119 -1.66 6.86 -12.25
CA ARG A 119 -2.32 6.33 -13.46
C ARG A 119 -3.17 7.38 -14.13
N LEU A 120 -3.72 8.31 -13.36
CA LEU A 120 -4.52 9.41 -13.90
C LEU A 120 -3.70 10.69 -14.05
N THR A 121 -3.39 11.39 -12.95
CA THR A 121 -2.98 12.80 -13.03
C THR A 121 -1.56 13.02 -13.53
N ILE A 122 -0.58 12.23 -13.07
CA ILE A 122 0.82 12.37 -13.51
C ILE A 122 0.97 11.97 -14.99
N PRO A 123 0.44 10.82 -15.47
CA PRO A 123 0.48 10.49 -16.89
C PRO A 123 -0.26 11.50 -17.77
N LEU A 124 -1.41 12.03 -17.32
CA LEU A 124 -2.13 13.09 -18.03
C LEU A 124 -1.25 14.32 -18.23
N PHE A 125 -0.59 14.77 -17.16
CA PHE A 125 0.32 15.92 -17.20
C PHE A 125 1.51 15.70 -18.14
N LEU A 126 2.25 14.60 -17.95
CA LEU A 126 3.42 14.28 -18.78
C LEU A 126 3.01 14.01 -20.24
N GLY A 127 1.83 13.44 -20.46
CA GLY A 127 1.30 13.10 -21.78
C GLY A 127 1.15 14.32 -22.70
N THR A 128 1.00 15.52 -22.14
CA THR A 128 0.95 16.79 -22.90
C THR A 128 2.23 17.06 -23.70
N SER A 129 3.37 16.50 -23.28
CA SER A 129 4.69 16.86 -23.83
C SER A 129 5.49 15.67 -24.39
N MET A 130 5.24 14.44 -23.91
CA MET A 130 6.14 13.29 -24.18
C MET A 130 5.42 12.01 -24.66
N GLY A 131 4.12 12.09 -24.94
CA GLY A 131 3.34 10.96 -25.46
C GLY A 131 3.00 9.92 -24.39
N TRP A 132 1.94 9.13 -24.65
CA TRP A 132 1.33 8.24 -23.66
C TRP A 132 2.30 7.21 -23.07
N LEU A 133 3.09 6.52 -23.91
CA LEU A 133 3.97 5.45 -23.42
C LEU A 133 5.05 5.99 -22.47
N VAL A 134 5.72 7.07 -22.87
CA VAL A 134 6.80 7.69 -22.07
C VAL A 134 6.23 8.25 -20.77
N ALA A 135 5.08 8.93 -20.82
CA ALA A 135 4.39 9.43 -19.63
C ALA A 135 4.10 8.33 -18.61
N ASN A 136 3.60 7.18 -19.06
CA ASN A 136 3.33 6.04 -18.18
C ASN A 136 4.61 5.40 -17.65
N VAL A 137 5.65 5.24 -18.46
CA VAL A 137 6.95 4.71 -18.00
C VAL A 137 7.55 5.61 -16.92
N LEU A 138 7.58 6.93 -17.13
CA LEU A 138 8.12 7.87 -16.17
C LEU A 138 7.29 7.91 -14.87
N SER A 139 5.96 7.95 -14.99
CA SER A 139 5.07 7.89 -13.83
C SER A 139 5.31 6.62 -12.99
N ASN A 140 5.43 5.45 -13.64
CA ASN A 140 5.68 4.19 -12.94
C ASN A 140 7.10 4.10 -12.35
N LEU A 141 8.09 4.73 -12.98
CA LEU A 141 9.44 4.85 -12.41
C LEU A 141 9.42 5.67 -11.11
N VAL A 142 8.73 6.81 -11.12
CA VAL A 142 8.54 7.65 -9.92
C VAL A 142 7.78 6.88 -8.84
N PHE A 143 6.69 6.20 -9.20
CA PHE A 143 5.90 5.37 -8.31
C PHE A 143 6.76 4.31 -7.58
N ALA A 144 7.55 3.53 -8.34
CA ALA A 144 8.43 2.51 -7.80
C ALA A 144 9.59 3.11 -6.97
N GLY A 145 10.12 4.26 -7.39
CA GLY A 145 11.13 5.02 -6.66
C GLY A 145 10.63 5.51 -5.30
N LEU A 146 9.41 6.02 -5.24
CA LEU A 146 8.79 6.45 -3.99
C LEU A 146 8.60 5.28 -3.03
N HIS A 147 8.24 4.08 -3.50
CA HIS A 147 8.22 2.88 -2.66
C HIS A 147 9.60 2.52 -2.09
N TYR A 148 10.66 2.70 -2.89
CA TYR A 148 12.04 2.49 -2.45
C TYR A 148 12.45 3.45 -1.32
N VAL A 149 11.98 4.70 -1.37
CA VAL A 149 12.33 5.75 -0.42
C VAL A 149 11.40 5.74 0.81
N THR A 150 10.10 5.87 0.60
CA THR A 150 9.08 6.07 1.65
C THR A 150 8.88 4.81 2.49
N LEU A 151 8.72 3.65 1.84
CA LEU A 151 8.51 2.37 2.52
C LEU A 151 9.81 1.56 2.71
N ARG A 152 10.93 2.03 2.16
CA ARG A 152 12.21 1.31 2.17
C ARG A 152 12.12 -0.08 1.56
N TRP A 153 11.35 -0.26 0.49
CA TRP A 153 11.27 -1.53 -0.23
C TRP A 153 12.62 -1.96 -0.80
N LYS A 154 12.79 -3.27 -0.99
CA LYS A 154 13.93 -3.84 -1.72
C LYS A 154 13.78 -3.50 -3.20
N LEU A 155 14.91 -3.26 -3.88
CA LEU A 155 14.92 -2.92 -5.31
C LEU A 155 14.12 -3.90 -6.17
N ARG A 156 14.27 -5.22 -5.94
CA ARG A 156 13.50 -6.23 -6.68
C ARG A 156 11.98 -6.05 -6.58
N ASN A 157 11.48 -5.60 -5.42
CA ASN A 157 10.06 -5.38 -5.22
C ASN A 157 9.62 -4.10 -5.94
N CYS A 158 10.47 -3.07 -5.97
CA CYS A 158 10.24 -1.88 -6.78
C CYS A 158 10.19 -2.20 -8.27
N ILE A 159 11.04 -3.11 -8.77
CA ILE A 159 10.96 -3.59 -10.16
C ILE A 159 9.62 -4.29 -10.43
N VAL A 160 9.19 -5.20 -9.56
CA VAL A 160 7.87 -5.86 -9.69
C VAL A 160 6.73 -4.83 -9.64
N THR A 161 6.86 -3.82 -8.80
CA THR A 161 5.85 -2.74 -8.64
C THR A 161 5.78 -1.84 -9.87
N PHE A 162 6.93 -1.53 -10.46
CA PHE A 162 7.01 -0.85 -11.75
C PHE A 162 6.28 -1.63 -12.84
N LEU A 163 6.56 -2.94 -12.98
CA LEU A 163 5.91 -3.80 -13.96
C LEU A 163 4.40 -3.94 -13.69
N GLY A 164 4.01 -4.11 -12.43
CA GLY A 164 2.60 -4.15 -12.04
C GLY A 164 1.89 -2.84 -12.37
N GLY A 165 2.52 -1.69 -12.10
CA GLY A 165 1.98 -0.39 -12.43
C GLY A 165 1.86 -0.14 -13.93
N MET A 166 2.80 -0.65 -14.75
CA MET A 166 2.65 -0.67 -16.21
C MET A 166 1.43 -1.49 -16.65
N GLY A 167 1.22 -2.66 -16.04
CA GLY A 167 0.02 -3.47 -16.27
C GLY A 167 -1.28 -2.75 -15.88
N LEU A 168 -1.29 -2.04 -14.74
CA LEU A 168 -2.43 -1.23 -14.32
C LEU A 168 -2.67 -0.01 -15.23
N SER A 169 -1.61 0.57 -15.78
CA SER A 169 -1.71 1.65 -16.77
C SER A 169 -2.40 1.16 -18.05
N GLN A 170 -2.06 -0.06 -18.50
CA GLN A 170 -2.75 -0.70 -19.62
C GLN A 170 -4.20 -1.08 -19.28
N LEU A 171 -4.46 -1.51 -18.03
CA LEU A 171 -5.82 -1.79 -17.56
C LEU A 171 -6.68 -0.52 -17.59
N LEU A 172 -6.14 0.64 -17.18
CA LEU A 172 -6.86 1.91 -17.26
C LEU A 172 -7.21 2.28 -18.71
N THR A 173 -6.29 2.06 -19.66
CA THR A 173 -6.55 2.33 -21.09
C THR A 173 -7.70 1.50 -21.66
N ASN A 174 -7.95 0.30 -21.12
CA ASN A 174 -8.99 -0.62 -21.60
C ASN A 174 -10.17 -0.75 -20.62
N GLY A 175 -10.21 0.09 -19.59
CA GLY A 175 -11.16 -0.01 -18.49
C GLY A 175 -11.36 1.35 -17.85
N ASP A 176 -11.49 1.38 -16.53
CA ASP A 176 -11.77 2.59 -15.77
C ASP A 176 -10.97 2.62 -14.46
N LEU A 177 -10.89 3.80 -13.86
CA LEU A 177 -10.09 4.04 -12.65
C LEU A 177 -10.63 3.25 -11.45
N THR A 178 -11.95 3.04 -11.37
CA THR A 178 -12.56 2.29 -10.27
C THR A 178 -12.11 0.83 -10.30
N LEU A 179 -12.13 0.20 -11.47
CA LEU A 179 -11.62 -1.16 -11.66
C LEU A 179 -10.13 -1.24 -11.32
N VAL A 180 -9.33 -0.27 -11.76
CA VAL A 180 -7.89 -0.21 -11.47
C VAL A 180 -7.63 -0.11 -9.97
N ILE A 181 -8.37 0.75 -9.25
CA ILE A 181 -8.31 0.86 -7.77
C ILE A 181 -8.67 -0.47 -7.10
N MET A 182 -9.71 -1.16 -7.58
CA MET A 182 -10.11 -2.46 -7.02
C MET A 182 -9.02 -3.52 -7.19
N VAL A 183 -8.46 -3.65 -8.40
CA VAL A 183 -7.36 -4.59 -8.68
C VAL A 183 -6.14 -4.23 -7.84
N HIS A 184 -5.81 -2.93 -7.74
CA HIS A 184 -4.70 -2.49 -6.93
C HIS A 184 -4.91 -2.78 -5.44
N TRP A 185 -6.13 -2.60 -4.91
CA TRP A 185 -6.45 -2.90 -3.51
C TRP A 185 -6.25 -4.37 -3.16
N VAL A 186 -6.63 -5.29 -4.06
CA VAL A 186 -6.29 -6.72 -3.89
C VAL A 186 -4.76 -6.90 -3.93
N GLY A 187 -4.08 -6.26 -4.88
CA GLY A 187 -2.63 -6.33 -5.02
C GLY A 187 -1.86 -5.85 -3.77
N THR A 188 -2.23 -4.70 -3.21
CA THR A 188 -1.63 -4.14 -2.00
C THR A 188 -1.87 -5.03 -0.79
N PHE A 189 -3.07 -5.61 -0.68
CA PHE A 189 -3.39 -6.60 0.34
C PHE A 189 -2.53 -7.86 0.21
N LEU A 190 -2.45 -8.48 -0.97
CA LEU A 190 -1.64 -9.68 -1.17
C LEU A 190 -0.14 -9.44 -0.92
N ASN A 191 0.36 -8.25 -1.27
CA ASN A 191 1.74 -7.84 -1.05
C ASN A 191 2.06 -7.56 0.42
N THR A 192 1.10 -7.01 1.16
CA THR A 192 1.25 -6.62 2.56
C THR A 192 0.07 -7.06 3.41
N PRO A 193 -0.17 -8.37 3.57
CA PRO A 193 -1.43 -8.85 4.14
C PRO A 193 -1.48 -8.71 5.67
N PHE A 194 -0.37 -8.30 6.30
CA PHE A 194 -0.28 -8.12 7.75
C PHE A 194 -0.04 -6.65 8.12
N PRO A 195 -0.77 -6.12 9.12
CA PRO A 195 -0.53 -4.78 9.62
C PRO A 195 0.89 -4.63 10.20
N PRO A 196 1.53 -3.45 10.06
CA PRO A 196 2.79 -3.13 10.73
C PRO A 196 2.70 -3.37 12.25
N HIS A 197 3.82 -3.69 12.90
CA HIS A 197 3.87 -3.99 14.33
C HIS A 197 3.38 -2.81 15.18
N LYS A 198 2.81 -3.11 16.35
CA LYS A 198 2.65 -2.11 17.40
C LYS A 198 4.03 -1.81 17.99
N LYS A 199 4.26 -0.55 18.37
CA LYS A 199 5.48 -0.17 19.09
C LYS A 199 5.46 -0.87 20.45
N LYS A 200 6.55 -1.53 20.86
CA LYS A 200 6.74 -1.98 22.25
C LYS A 200 6.69 -0.73 23.14
N GLY A 201 5.72 -0.67 24.06
CA GLY A 201 5.47 0.49 24.93
C GLY A 201 3.99 0.83 25.14
N GLU A 202 3.08 0.26 24.34
CA GLU A 202 1.63 0.35 24.60
C GLU A 202 1.13 -0.75 25.57
N ASP A 203 1.90 -1.84 25.75
CA ASP A 203 1.54 -2.96 26.63
C ASP A 203 2.17 -2.85 28.04
N ASP A 204 3.27 -2.10 28.21
CA ASP A 204 3.92 -1.90 29.52
C ASP A 204 3.17 -0.90 30.43
N GLN A 205 2.14 -0.23 29.93
CA GLN A 205 1.29 0.66 30.73
C GLN A 205 -0.04 0.03 31.15
N ALA A 206 -0.34 -1.20 30.69
CA ALA A 206 -1.54 -1.94 31.08
C ALA A 206 -1.29 -2.98 32.18
N ILE A 207 -0.03 -3.18 32.58
CA ILE A 207 0.36 -4.09 33.66
C ILE A 207 1.37 -3.36 34.56
N GLU A 208 0.85 -2.44 35.36
CA GLU A 208 1.09 -2.29 36.80
C GLU A 208 0.71 -0.88 37.26
N PRO A 209 -0.16 -0.81 38.27
CA PRO A 209 0.32 -0.29 39.52
C PRO A 209 -0.07 -1.19 40.70
N GLY A 210 0.94 -1.75 41.36
CA GLY A 210 1.01 -1.90 42.81
C GLY A 210 -0.12 -2.61 43.56
N MET A 211 0.18 -3.80 44.04
CA MET A 211 -0.02 -4.24 45.44
C MET A 211 1.07 -5.29 45.69
N ARG A 212 2.15 -4.93 46.39
CA ARG A 212 2.32 -5.14 47.85
C ARG A 212 1.96 -6.55 48.28
#